data_AF-A0A401INL2-F1
#
_entry.id   AF-A0A401INL2-F1
#
_cell.length_a   1.000
_cell.length_b   1.000
_cell.length_c   1.000
_cell.angle_alpha   90.00
_cell.angle_beta   90.00
_cell.angle_gamma   90.00
#
_symmetry.space_group_name_H-M   'P 1'
#
loop_
_entity.id
_entity.type
_entity.pdbx_description
1 polymer ?
#
loop_
_entity_poly.entity_id
_entity_poly.type
_entity_poly.pdbx_seq_one_letter_code
_entity_poly.pdbx_strand_id
1 'polypeptide(L)'
;MELKQPIYRGGNQFIAKPNEVKTDPKTDFVKPTNGISVHLDPNKVRRFGGAYKIIYLPDTLKIIQRGRDLQHYEIVPRAANLLTFRQFNEELRKIQVIEEE
;
A
#
# COMPACT_ATOMS: atom_id res chain seq x y z
N MET A 1 4.02 1.71 14.63
CA MET A 1 3.33 0.42 14.88
C MET A 1 4.14 -0.67 14.19
N GLU A 2 4.60 -1.70 14.90
CA GLU A 2 5.33 -2.82 14.30
C GLU A 2 4.36 -3.72 13.50
N LEU A 3 4.72 -4.07 12.26
CA LEU A 3 3.92 -4.99 11.47
C LEU A 3 4.07 -6.40 12.06
N LYS A 4 2.97 -7.06 12.41
CA LYS A 4 2.96 -8.41 13.01
C LYS A 4 3.65 -9.47 12.15
N GLN A 5 3.83 -9.20 10.86
CA GLN A 5 4.48 -10.04 9.88
C GLN A 5 5.11 -9.15 8.80
N PRO A 6 6.24 -9.56 8.19
CA PRO A 6 6.85 -8.80 7.12
C PRO A 6 5.90 -8.72 5.92
N ILE A 7 5.85 -7.54 5.28
CA ILE A 7 5.03 -7.25 4.12
C ILE A 7 5.90 -6.61 3.06
N TYR A 8 5.73 -7.07 1.83
CA TYR A 8 6.61 -6.75 0.71
C TYR A 8 5.86 -6.04 -0.42
N ARG A 9 6.53 -5.08 -1.05
CA ARG A 9 6.12 -4.48 -2.30
C ARG A 9 7.08 -4.86 -3.42
N GLY A 10 6.53 -5.02 -4.62
CA GLY A 10 7.31 -5.15 -5.84
C GLY A 10 7.85 -3.80 -6.28
N GLY A 11 9.18 -3.67 -6.39
CA GLY A 11 9.85 -2.40 -6.65
C GLY A 11 9.81 -1.44 -5.45
N ASN A 12 10.63 -0.39 -5.49
CA ASN A 12 10.77 0.58 -4.40
C ASN A 12 9.80 1.77 -4.46
N GLN A 13 8.94 1.83 -5.47
CA GLN A 13 8.03 2.97 -5.68
C GLN A 13 6.64 2.72 -5.11
N PHE A 14 6.26 3.54 -4.13
CA PHE A 14 4.92 3.58 -3.54
C PHE A 14 4.14 4.75 -4.16
N ILE A 15 3.52 4.49 -5.31
CA ILE A 15 2.70 5.46 -6.04
C ILE A 15 1.46 4.73 -6.51
N ALA A 16 0.29 5.28 -6.18
CA ALA A 16 -0.99 4.73 -6.57
C ALA A 16 -1.37 5.27 -7.95
N LYS A 17 -1.83 4.38 -8.82
CA LYS A 17 -2.44 4.76 -10.09
C LYS A 17 -3.95 4.96 -9.90
N PRO A 18 -4.59 5.83 -10.71
CA PRO A 18 -6.04 6.09 -10.58
C PRO A 18 -6.91 4.84 -10.66
N ASN A 19 -6.49 3.79 -11.37
CA ASN A 19 -7.22 2.54 -11.52
C ASN A 19 -6.99 1.53 -10.37
N GLU A 20 -6.07 1.79 -9.45
CA GLU A 20 -5.77 0.92 -8.30
C GLU A 20 -6.59 1.29 -7.06
N VAL A 21 -7.03 2.55 -6.98
CA VAL A 21 -7.80 3.10 -5.86
C VAL A 21 -9.23 3.43 -6.29
N LYS A 22 -10.12 3.58 -5.31
CA LYS A 22 -11.44 4.19 -5.53
C LYS A 22 -11.46 5.55 -4.86
N THR A 23 -11.78 6.59 -5.61
CA THR A 23 -12.02 7.93 -5.07
C THR A 23 -13.51 8.24 -5.01
N ASP A 24 -13.90 9.12 -4.10
CA ASP A 24 -15.21 9.76 -4.15
C ASP A 24 -15.19 10.86 -5.25
N PRO A 25 -16.10 10.81 -6.24
CA PRO A 25 -16.04 11.71 -7.39
C PRO A 25 -16.40 13.17 -7.05
N LYS A 26 -17.01 13.44 -5.88
CA LYS A 26 -17.37 14.79 -5.45
C LYS A 26 -16.26 15.44 -4.62
N THR A 27 -15.49 14.63 -3.89
CA THR A 27 -14.56 15.11 -2.86
C THR A 27 -13.10 14.71 -3.09
N ASP A 28 -12.82 13.84 -4.07
CA ASP A 28 -11.51 13.25 -4.38
C ASP A 28 -10.88 12.39 -3.24
N PHE A 29 -11.62 12.16 -2.15
CA PHE A 29 -11.11 11.32 -1.07
C PHE A 29 -10.99 9.86 -1.49
N VAL A 30 -9.84 9.26 -1.21
CA VAL A 30 -9.58 7.84 -1.45
C VAL A 30 -10.36 7.01 -0.43
N LYS A 31 -11.09 6.00 -0.91
CA LYS A 31 -11.84 5.07 -0.08
C LYS A 31 -10.90 4.04 0.55
N PRO A 32 -11.08 3.67 1.83
CA PRO A 32 -10.21 2.72 2.53
C PRO A 32 -10.53 1.26 2.18
N THR A 33 -10.76 0.97 0.90
CA THR A 33 -11.22 -0.33 0.37
C THR A 33 -10.33 -0.89 -0.72
N ASN A 34 -9.56 -0.04 -1.39
CA ASN A 34 -8.75 -0.37 -2.56
C ASN A 34 -7.49 0.48 -2.54
N GLY A 35 -6.35 -0.13 -2.85
CA GLY A 35 -5.12 0.61 -2.99
C GLY A 35 -3.97 -0.23 -3.49
N ILE A 36 -2.78 0.08 -3.00
CA ILE A 36 -1.55 -0.44 -3.57
C ILE A 36 -1.27 -1.86 -3.08
N SER A 37 -1.12 -2.80 -4.02
CA SER A 37 -0.79 -4.20 -3.74
C SER A 37 0.54 -4.38 -3.02
N VAL A 38 0.49 -5.20 -1.99
CA VAL A 38 1.60 -5.73 -1.20
C VAL A 38 1.33 -7.20 -0.85
N HIS A 39 2.35 -7.93 -0.45
CA HIS A 39 2.26 -9.38 -0.30
C HIS A 39 3.10 -9.89 0.88
N LEU A 40 2.73 -11.02 1.48
CA LEU A 40 3.52 -11.65 2.55
C LEU A 40 4.72 -12.44 2.03
N ASP A 41 4.58 -13.10 0.87
CA ASP A 41 5.67 -13.80 0.19
C ASP A 41 6.47 -12.84 -0.74
N PRO A 42 7.77 -12.60 -0.50
CA PRO A 42 8.60 -11.75 -1.34
C PRO A 42 8.78 -12.30 -2.76
N ASN A 43 8.73 -13.62 -2.95
CA ASN A 43 8.91 -14.25 -4.28
C ASN A 43 7.78 -13.88 -5.25
N LYS A 44 6.58 -13.63 -4.74
CA LYS A 44 5.43 -13.22 -5.56
C LYS A 44 5.59 -11.81 -6.13
N VAL A 45 6.33 -10.95 -5.43
CA VAL A 45 6.51 -9.55 -5.82
C VAL A 45 7.86 -9.27 -6.48
N ARG A 46 8.85 -10.16 -6.30
CA ARG A 46 10.22 -10.00 -6.82
C ARG A 46 10.30 -9.71 -8.31
N ARG A 47 9.41 -10.32 -9.11
CA ARG A 47 9.30 -10.10 -10.56
C ARG A 47 8.91 -8.68 -10.97
N PHE A 48 8.46 -7.83 -10.04
CA PHE A 48 8.05 -6.45 -10.31
C PHE A 48 9.15 -5.43 -9.97
N GLY A 49 10.41 -5.83 -10.11
CA GLY A 49 11.58 -4.97 -9.87
C GLY A 49 12.18 -5.11 -8.48
N GLY A 50 12.17 -6.31 -7.90
CA GLY A 50 12.70 -6.61 -6.57
C GLY A 50 11.60 -6.74 -5.51
N ALA A 51 11.96 -7.31 -4.35
CA ALA A 51 11.07 -7.43 -3.21
C ALA A 51 11.52 -6.47 -2.11
N TYR A 52 10.65 -5.54 -1.73
CA TYR A 52 10.98 -4.47 -0.78
C TYR A 52 10.12 -4.61 0.47
N LYS A 53 10.76 -4.94 1.59
CA LYS A 53 10.12 -5.10 2.90
C LYS A 53 9.82 -3.74 3.51
N ILE A 54 8.57 -3.53 3.92
CA ILE A 54 8.13 -2.32 4.61
C ILE A 54 8.65 -2.32 6.05
N ILE A 55 9.43 -1.29 6.40
CA ILE A 55 9.95 -1.06 7.76
C ILE A 55 9.26 0.11 8.46
N TYR A 56 8.64 1.01 7.70
CA TYR A 56 7.84 2.11 8.24
C TYR A 56 6.61 2.37 7.38
N LEU A 57 5.45 2.45 8.04
CA LEU A 57 4.17 2.82 7.45
C LEU A 57 3.61 4.04 8.21
N PRO A 58 3.30 5.16 7.54
CA PRO A 58 2.62 6.30 8.15
C PRO A 58 1.29 5.92 8.81
N ASP A 59 0.96 6.56 9.95
CA ASP A 59 -0.27 6.27 10.71
C ASP A 59 -1.57 6.66 9.97
N THR A 60 -1.45 7.52 8.96
CA THR A 60 -2.51 7.90 8.01
C THR A 60 -2.88 6.75 7.06
N LEU A 61 -2.07 5.70 7.00
CA LEU A 61 -2.24 4.53 6.17
C LEU A 61 -2.51 3.28 7.02
N LYS A 62 -3.09 2.26 6.39
CA LYS A 62 -3.21 0.92 6.96
C LYS A 62 -3.11 -0.12 5.85
N ILE A 63 -2.89 -1.36 6.26
CA ILE A 63 -2.84 -2.51 5.37
C ILE A 63 -4.07 -3.38 5.62
N ILE A 64 -4.77 -3.77 4.57
CA ILE A 64 -5.96 -4.62 4.62
C ILE A 64 -5.78 -5.85 3.75
N GLN A 65 -6.33 -6.99 4.18
CA GLN A 65 -6.40 -8.17 3.31
C GLN A 65 -7.42 -7.90 2.21
N ARG A 66 -7.09 -8.28 0.97
CA ARG A 66 -8.03 -8.15 -0.14
C ARG A 66 -7.89 -9.29 -1.13
N GLY A 67 -9.04 -9.86 -1.51
CA GLY A 67 -9.14 -10.89 -2.54
C GLY A 67 -9.15 -12.30 -1.95
N ARG A 68 -9.02 -13.30 -2.83
CA ARG A 68 -9.03 -14.73 -2.44
C ARG A 68 -7.69 -15.21 -1.92
N ASP A 69 -6.60 -14.58 -2.35
CA ASP A 69 -5.28 -14.87 -1.84
C ASP A 69 -5.14 -14.28 -0.43
N LEU A 70 -4.96 -15.14 0.56
CA LEU A 70 -4.82 -14.75 1.95
C LEU A 70 -3.49 -14.02 2.22
N GLN A 71 -2.53 -14.13 1.31
CA GLN A 71 -1.23 -13.46 1.40
C GLN A 71 -1.19 -12.14 0.62
N HIS A 72 -2.27 -11.80 -0.11
CA HIS A 72 -2.40 -10.53 -0.82
C HIS A 72 -3.11 -9.47 0.04
N TYR A 73 -2.44 -8.33 0.16
CA TYR A 73 -2.88 -7.20 0.95
C TYR A 73 -2.76 -5.92 0.14
N GLU A 74 -3.43 -4.86 0.59
CA GLU A 74 -3.34 -3.54 -0.01
C GLU A 74 -3.11 -2.45 1.03
N ILE A 75 -2.26 -1.48 0.68
CA ILE A 75 -2.08 -0.24 1.44
C ILE A 75 -3.17 0.74 1.03
N VAL A 76 -3.82 1.32 2.05
CA VAL A 76 -5.08 2.01 1.94
C VAL A 76 -5.12 3.15 2.97
N PRO A 77 -5.92 4.23 2.80
CA PRO A 77 -6.09 5.23 3.85
C PRO A 77 -6.60 4.61 5.16
N ARG A 78 -6.15 5.13 6.30
CA ARG A 78 -6.54 4.64 7.63
C ARG A 78 -8.06 4.72 7.83
N ALA A 79 -8.67 5.82 7.38
CA ALA A 79 -10.10 6.10 7.48
C ALA A 79 -10.64 6.69 6.16
N ALA A 80 -11.97 6.67 6.02
CA ALA A 80 -12.63 7.38 4.93
C ALA A 80 -12.50 8.91 5.12
N ASN A 81 -12.59 9.67 4.03
CA ASN A 81 -12.52 11.13 4.03
C ASN A 81 -11.24 11.71 4.67
N LEU A 82 -10.14 10.94 4.67
CA LEU A 82 -8.89 11.33 5.31
C LEU A 82 -7.88 11.94 4.33
N LEU A 83 -7.71 11.31 3.15
CA LEU A 83 -6.68 11.68 2.17
C LEU A 83 -7.32 11.79 0.78
N THR A 84 -7.10 12.92 0.10
CA THR A 84 -7.37 13.04 -1.35
C THR A 84 -6.42 12.14 -2.14
N PHE A 85 -6.64 11.94 -3.45
CA PHE A 85 -5.73 11.13 -4.26
C PHE A 85 -4.29 11.64 -4.24
N ARG A 86 -4.12 12.98 -4.26
CA ARG A 86 -2.81 13.61 -4.15
C ARG A 86 -2.18 13.35 -2.78
N GLN A 87 -2.91 13.62 -1.70
CA GLN A 87 -2.41 13.42 -0.33
C GLN A 87 -2.08 11.95 -0.05
N PHE A 88 -2.87 11.02 -0.59
CA PHE A 88 -2.58 9.60 -0.48
C PHE A 88 -1.22 9.26 -1.09
N ASN A 89 -0.92 9.78 -2.28
CA ASN A 89 0.40 9.60 -2.90
C ASN A 89 1.54 10.29 -2.12
N GLU A 90 1.29 11.43 -1.47
CA GLU A 90 2.27 12.08 -0.59
C GLU A 90 2.58 11.21 0.65
N GLU A 91 1.56 10.62 1.27
CA GLU A 91 1.75 9.69 2.40
C GLU A 91 2.46 8.41 1.97
N LEU A 92 2.11 7.85 0.80
CA LEU A 92 2.76 6.66 0.27
C LEU A 92 4.27 6.84 0.07
N ARG A 93 4.72 8.04 -0.34
CA ARG A 93 6.15 8.37 -0.50
C ARG A 93 6.92 8.42 0.82
N LYS A 94 6.23 8.52 1.96
CA LYS A 94 6.85 8.49 3.29
C LYS A 94 7.13 7.07 3.77
N ILE A 95 6.64 6.04 3.07
CA ILE A 95 6.91 4.63 3.39
C ILE A 95 8.40 4.37 3.23
N GLN A 96 9.00 3.73 4.23
CA GLN A 96 10.38 3.30 4.17
C GLN A 96 10.45 1.79 3.99
N VAL A 97 11.39 1.37 3.15
CA VAL A 97 11.61 -0.02 2.81
C VAL A 97 13.09 -0.38 2.85
N ILE A 98 13.35 -1.67 2.99
CA ILE A 98 14.63 -2.30 2.71
C ILE A 98 14.45 -3.34 1.62
N GLU A 99 15.44 -3.50 0.74
CA GLU A 99 15.43 -4.56 -0.27
C GLU A 99 15.68 -5.91 0.40
N GLU A 100 14.91 -6.92 0.00
CA GLU A 100 15.06 -8.31 0.44
C GLU A 100 15.89 -9.07 -0.62
N GLU A 101 17.06 -9.56 -0.21
CA GLU A 101 18.00 -10.34 -1.05
C GLU A 101 17.45 -11.70 -1.49
#